data_AF-A0A8H9IYC0-F1
#
_entry.id   AF-A0A8H9IYC0-F1
#
_cell.length_a   1.000
_cell.length_b   1.000
_cell.length_c   1.000
_cell.angle_alpha   90.00
_cell.angle_beta   90.00
_cell.angle_gamma   90.00
#
_symmetry.space_group_name_H-M   'P 1'
#
loop_
_entity.id
_entity.type
_entity.pdbx_description
1 polymer ?
#
loop_
_entity_poly.entity_id
_entity_poly.type
_entity_poly.pdbx_seq_one_letter_code
_entity_poly.pdbx_strand_id
1 'polypeptide(L)'
;MAALAEHFGTCYVMPEGGSNALGVRGCAELPTEIEANLDVICCACGTGATPAGIADGLTGTRRALGFAVLKGGRFLDDEVRRLQREAFGRATSNWAMDDGFHFGGYAKRTPSHSTGCTRPR
;
A
#
# COMPACT_ATOMS: atom_id res chain seq x y z
N MET A 1 23.48 9.00 7.13
CA MET A 1 22.90 8.70 8.47
C MET A 1 23.69 9.41 9.57
N ALA A 2 25.00 9.20 9.71
CA ALA A 2 25.83 9.84 10.74
C ALA A 2 25.76 11.39 10.74
N ALA A 3 25.89 12.04 9.58
CA ALA A 3 25.88 13.51 9.48
C ALA A 3 24.53 14.18 9.81
N LEU A 4 23.41 13.44 9.75
CA LEU A 4 22.08 14.00 10.04
C LEU A 4 21.76 13.91 11.54
N ALA A 5 22.20 12.83 12.20
CA ALA A 5 22.07 12.66 13.64
C ALA A 5 22.98 13.65 14.41
N GLU A 6 24.10 14.05 13.83
CA GLU A 6 25.02 15.03 14.41
C GLU A 6 24.43 16.45 14.44
N HIS A 7 23.60 16.81 13.44
CA HIS A 7 22.97 18.13 13.35
C HIS A 7 21.62 18.23 14.08
N PHE A 8 20.85 17.14 14.16
CA PHE A 8 19.47 17.15 14.67
C PHE A 8 19.24 16.24 15.88
N GLY A 9 20.26 15.53 16.36
CA GLY A 9 20.14 14.56 17.45
C GLY A 9 19.57 13.20 17.02
N THR A 10 19.21 12.36 18.00
CA THR A 10 18.59 11.06 17.74
C THR A 10 17.26 11.24 17.01
N CYS A 11 17.16 10.72 15.80
CA CYS A 11 15.98 10.86 14.95
C CYS A 11 15.38 9.49 14.59
N TYR A 12 14.06 9.46 14.42
CA TYR A 12 13.36 8.31 13.88
C TYR A 12 13.23 8.47 12.36
N VAL A 13 13.87 7.58 11.61
CA VAL A 13 13.83 7.62 10.15
C VAL A 13 12.58 6.90 9.67
N MET A 14 11.63 7.67 9.14
CA MET A 14 10.47 7.13 8.45
C MET A 14 10.85 6.72 7.02
N PRO A 15 10.62 5.46 6.62
CA PRO A 15 10.86 5.03 5.25
C PRO A 15 9.84 5.68 4.30
N GLU A 16 10.19 5.69 3.01
CA GLU A 16 9.30 6.15 1.94
C GLU A 16 7.93 5.44 2.02
N GLY A 17 6.85 6.20 1.93
CA GLY A 17 5.48 5.66 1.97
C GLY A 17 5.10 4.99 3.31
N GLY A 18 5.89 5.16 4.38
CA GLY A 18 5.59 4.57 5.69
C GLY A 18 5.69 3.05 5.72
N SER A 19 6.49 2.45 4.83
CA SER A 19 6.72 0.99 4.72
C SER A 19 7.57 0.41 5.86
N ASN A 20 7.13 0.62 7.10
CA ASN A 20 7.65 -0.06 8.27
C ASN A 20 6.52 -0.83 8.99
N ALA A 21 6.91 -1.65 9.97
CA ALA A 21 5.98 -2.44 10.76
C ALA A 21 4.88 -1.60 11.46
N LEU A 22 5.22 -0.38 11.91
CA LEU A 22 4.26 0.51 12.58
C LEU A 22 3.20 1.06 11.60
N GLY A 23 3.62 1.50 10.41
CA GLY A 23 2.71 1.98 9.37
C GLY A 23 1.77 0.88 8.88
N VAL A 24 2.29 -0.34 8.70
CA VAL A 24 1.50 -1.51 8.34
C VAL A 24 0.45 -1.85 9.41
N ARG A 25 0.82 -1.78 10.70
CA ARG A 25 -0.13 -1.97 11.82
C ARG A 25 -1.26 -0.94 11.80
N GLY A 26 -0.93 0.34 11.61
CA GLY A 26 -1.95 1.38 11.49
C GLY A 26 -2.92 1.13 10.33
N CYS A 27 -2.43 0.62 9.20
CA CYS A 27 -3.30 0.27 8.07
C CYS A 27 -4.20 -0.95 8.33
N ALA A 28 -3.91 -1.80 9.33
CA ALA A 28 -4.75 -2.93 9.69
C ALA A 28 -6.01 -2.55 10.48
N GLU A 29 -6.06 -1.32 11.01
CA GLU A 29 -7.26 -0.78 11.68
C GLU A 29 -8.25 -0.20 10.66
N LEU A 30 -7.82 0.13 9.44
CA LEU A 30 -8.68 0.72 8.41
C LEU A 30 -9.91 -0.13 8.05
N PRO A 31 -9.83 -1.48 7.92
CA PRO A 31 -10.99 -2.29 7.59
C PRO A 31 -12.12 -2.23 8.63
N THR A 32 -11.81 -1.98 9.91
CA THR A 32 -12.84 -1.93 10.97
C THR A 32 -13.62 -0.61 10.97
N GLU A 33 -13.02 0.46 10.44
CA GLU A 33 -13.67 1.77 10.28
C GLU A 33 -14.62 1.83 9.07
N ILE A 34 -14.57 0.83 8.19
CA ILE A 34 -15.43 0.79 7.01
C ILE A 34 -16.73 0.08 7.37
N GLU A 35 -17.77 0.87 7.64
CA GLU A 35 -19.11 0.37 7.99
C GLU A 35 -19.84 -0.34 6.83
N ALA A 36 -19.32 -0.22 5.60
CA ALA A 36 -19.90 -0.84 4.42
C ALA A 36 -19.53 -2.33 4.31
N ASN A 37 -20.50 -3.19 3.99
CA ASN A 37 -20.24 -4.56 3.56
C ASN A 37 -19.58 -4.57 2.19
N LEU A 38 -18.24 -4.59 2.18
CA LEU A 38 -17.43 -4.66 0.97
C LEU A 38 -16.80 -6.05 0.83
N ASP A 39 -16.87 -6.60 -0.38
CA ASP A 39 -16.17 -7.83 -0.73
C ASP A 39 -14.69 -7.56 -1.07
N VAL A 40 -14.38 -6.36 -1.59
CA VAL A 40 -13.05 -5.98 -2.07
C VAL A 40 -12.70 -4.55 -1.66
N ILE A 41 -11.49 -4.36 -1.13
CA ILE A 41 -10.89 -3.04 -0.87
C ILE A 41 -9.74 -2.80 -1.85
N CYS A 42 -9.82 -1.72 -2.61
CA CYS A 42 -8.82 -1.36 -3.62
C CYS A 42 -7.94 -0.20 -3.15
N CYS A 43 -6.63 -0.28 -3.35
CA CYS A 43 -5.70 0.82 -3.05
C CYS A 43 -4.56 0.93 -4.07
N ALA A 44 -4.16 2.15 -4.40
CA ALA A 44 -2.92 2.38 -5.14
C ALA A 44 -1.71 2.03 -4.27
N CYS A 45 -0.70 1.38 -4.85
CA CYS A 45 0.41 0.78 -4.11
C CYS A 45 1.77 1.14 -4.73
N GLY A 46 2.58 1.88 -3.97
CA GLY A 46 3.97 2.18 -4.30
C GLY A 46 4.99 1.34 -3.54
N THR A 47 4.71 1.04 -2.26
CA THR A 47 5.65 0.36 -1.34
C THR A 47 5.04 -0.84 -0.61
N GLY A 48 3.77 -1.19 -0.85
CA GLY A 48 3.12 -2.37 -0.25
C GLY A 48 2.55 -2.19 1.15
N ALA A 49 2.87 -1.10 1.86
CA ALA A 49 2.49 -0.93 3.28
C ALA A 49 0.98 -0.94 3.53
N THR A 50 0.23 -0.16 2.76
CA THR A 50 -1.23 -0.03 2.90
C THR A 50 -1.96 -1.35 2.61
N PRO A 51 -1.76 -2.03 1.46
CA PRO A 51 -2.42 -3.31 1.22
C PRO A 51 -1.97 -4.41 2.20
N ALA A 52 -0.72 -4.37 2.70
CA ALA A 52 -0.23 -5.33 3.70
C ALA A 52 -1.03 -5.24 5.01
N GLY A 53 -1.30 -4.03 5.50
CA GLY A 53 -2.08 -3.80 6.71
C GLY A 53 -3.55 -4.14 6.50
N ILE A 54 -4.16 -3.61 5.43
CA ILE A 54 -5.57 -3.87 5.10
C ILE A 54 -5.83 -5.38 5.01
N ALA A 55 -4.97 -6.12 4.33
CA ALA A 55 -5.13 -7.56 4.18
C ALA A 55 -5.08 -8.31 5.52
N ASP A 56 -4.31 -7.84 6.50
CA ASP A 56 -4.27 -8.45 7.83
C ASP A 56 -5.50 -8.13 8.67
N GLY A 57 -6.02 -6.90 8.55
CA GLY A 57 -7.24 -6.47 9.25
C GLY A 57 -8.54 -7.01 8.66
N LEU A 58 -8.52 -7.58 7.46
CA LEU A 58 -9.69 -8.13 6.81
C LEU A 58 -10.06 -9.52 7.36
N THR A 59 -11.35 -9.68 7.67
CA THR A 59 -11.93 -10.95 8.15
C THR A 59 -12.91 -11.55 7.13
N GLY A 60 -13.11 -12.87 7.18
CA GLY A 60 -14.09 -13.56 6.34
C GLY A 60 -13.61 -13.73 4.89
N THR A 61 -14.51 -13.54 3.93
CA THR A 61 -14.24 -13.74 2.49
C THR A 61 -13.72 -12.47 1.79
N ARG A 62 -13.48 -11.39 2.55
CA ARG A 62 -13.09 -10.09 2.00
C ARG A 62 -11.62 -10.10 1.58
N ARG A 63 -11.28 -9.33 0.54
CA ARG A 63 -9.93 -9.28 -0.02
C ARG A 63 -9.45 -7.86 -0.33
N ALA A 64 -8.13 -7.67 -0.30
CA ALA A 64 -7.49 -6.44 -0.74
C ALA A 64 -7.00 -6.56 -2.20
N LEU A 65 -7.04 -5.46 -2.95
CA LEU A 65 -6.50 -5.36 -4.30
C LEU A 65 -5.59 -4.13 -4.38
N GLY A 66 -4.29 -4.36 -4.52
CA GLY A 66 -3.31 -3.31 -4.71
C GLY A 66 -3.06 -3.03 -6.19
N PHE A 67 -3.04 -1.77 -6.61
CA PHE A 67 -2.69 -1.38 -7.97
C PHE A 67 -1.28 -0.78 -7.97
N ALA A 68 -0.34 -1.46 -8.62
CA ALA A 68 1.04 -1.01 -8.67
C ALA A 68 1.19 0.28 -9.48
N VAL A 69 1.68 1.35 -8.84
CA VAL A 69 1.92 2.64 -9.51
C VAL A 69 3.28 2.70 -10.22
N LEU A 70 4.15 1.73 -9.95
CA LEU A 70 5.50 1.62 -10.50
C LEU A 70 5.57 0.57 -11.60
N LYS A 71 6.40 0.81 -12.62
CA LYS A 71 6.72 -0.18 -13.65
C LYS A 71 7.44 -1.38 -13.02
N GLY A 72 7.01 -2.58 -13.36
CA GLY A 72 7.62 -3.81 -12.82
C GLY A 72 7.19 -4.12 -11.38
N GLY A 73 5.96 -3.76 -11.00
CA GLY A 73 5.42 -3.88 -9.64
C GLY A 73 5.33 -5.30 -9.04
N ARG A 74 5.85 -6.33 -9.71
CA ARG A 74 5.89 -7.72 -9.20
C ARG A 74 6.70 -7.87 -7.91
N PHE A 75 7.64 -6.95 -7.66
CA PHE A 75 8.37 -6.92 -6.39
C PHE A 75 7.48 -6.54 -5.20
N LEU A 76 6.32 -5.90 -5.45
CA LEU A 76 5.40 -5.49 -4.39
C LEU A 76 4.76 -6.68 -3.71
N ASP A 77 4.63 -7.82 -4.39
CA ASP A 77 4.14 -9.05 -3.77
C ASP A 77 5.09 -9.51 -2.66
N ASP A 78 6.39 -9.54 -2.94
CA ASP A 78 7.41 -9.93 -1.96
C ASP A 78 7.49 -8.91 -0.83
N GLU A 79 7.35 -7.62 -1.15
CA GLU A 79 7.40 -6.54 -0.19
C GLU A 79 6.22 -6.57 0.78
N VAL A 80 5.00 -6.79 0.28
CA VAL A 80 3.81 -6.99 1.13
C VAL A 80 4.02 -8.15 2.09
N ARG A 81 4.50 -9.30 1.60
CA ARG A 81 4.78 -10.46 2.44
C ARG A 81 5.85 -10.17 3.49
N ARG A 82 6.91 -9.44 3.12
CA ARG A 82 7.97 -9.02 4.04
C ARG A 82 7.40 -8.13 5.15
N LEU A 83 6.65 -7.10 4.76
CA LEU A 83 6.02 -6.14 5.66
C LEU A 83 5.04 -6.80 6.63
N GLN A 84 4.23 -7.76 6.17
CA GLN A 84 3.34 -8.51 7.05
C GLN A 84 4.11 -9.37 8.05
N ARG A 85 5.19 -10.04 7.63
CA ARG A 85 6.04 -10.82 8.54
C ARG A 85 6.68 -9.93 9.61
N GLU A 86 7.15 -8.75 9.24
CA GLU A 86 7.75 -7.80 10.18
C GLU A 86 6.72 -7.19 11.14
N ALA A 87 5.52 -6.89 10.65
CA ALA A 87 4.46 -6.28 11.44
C ALA A 87 3.74 -7.27 12.37
N PHE A 88 3.43 -8.48 11.88
CA PHE A 88 2.49 -9.42 12.50
C PHE A 88 3.04 -10.84 12.67
N GLY A 89 4.26 -11.13 12.20
CA GLY A 89 4.87 -12.47 12.30
C GLY A 89 4.29 -13.51 11.34
N ARG A 90 3.41 -13.11 10.40
CA ARG A 90 2.75 -13.99 9.43
C ARG A 90 2.55 -13.26 8.10
N ALA A 91 2.17 -14.00 7.05
CA ALA A 91 1.70 -13.42 5.80
C ALA A 91 0.29 -13.94 5.49
N THR A 92 -0.57 -13.07 4.96
CA THR A 92 -1.92 -13.43 4.54
C THR A 92 -1.98 -13.70 3.03
N SER A 93 -3.07 -14.31 2.56
CA SER A 93 -3.29 -14.66 1.16
C SER A 93 -4.55 -14.02 0.56
N ASN A 94 -5.25 -13.19 1.34
CA ASN A 94 -6.48 -12.49 0.96
C ASN A 94 -6.20 -11.15 0.26
N TRP A 95 -5.12 -11.08 -0.52
CA TRP A 95 -4.78 -9.90 -1.30
C TRP A 95 -4.15 -10.28 -2.65
N ALA A 96 -4.19 -9.35 -3.60
CA ALA A 96 -3.50 -9.48 -4.88
C ALA A 96 -2.95 -8.13 -5.33
N MET A 97 -1.89 -8.14 -6.14
CA MET A 97 -1.37 -6.96 -6.83
C MET A 97 -1.75 -7.03 -8.32
N ASP A 98 -2.26 -5.93 -8.83
CA ASP A 98 -2.47 -5.69 -10.24
C ASP A 98 -1.35 -4.76 -10.74
N ASP A 99 -0.50 -5.28 -11.62
CA ASP A 99 0.60 -4.56 -12.25
C ASP A 99 0.24 -4.04 -13.65
N GLY A 100 -1.03 -4.08 -14.08
CA GLY A 100 -1.47 -3.65 -15.41
C GLY A 100 -1.69 -2.14 -15.59
N PHE A 101 -1.78 -1.37 -14.49
CA PHE A 101 -2.25 0.02 -14.49
C PHE A 101 -1.16 1.08 -14.24
N HIS A 102 0.09 0.81 -14.62
CA HIS A 102 1.21 1.74 -14.42
C HIS A 102 1.33 2.83 -15.50
N PHE A 103 0.51 2.80 -16.57
CA PHE A 103 0.43 3.82 -17.65
C PHE A 103 1.76 4.41 -18.15
N GLY A 104 2.85 3.61 -18.14
CA GLY A 104 4.18 4.04 -18.57
C GLY A 104 5.15 4.48 -17.45
N GLY A 105 4.74 4.52 -16.19
CA GLY A 105 5.55 4.79 -14.99
C GLY A 105 4.89 5.78 -14.01
N TYR A 106 5.49 5.95 -12.82
CA TYR A 106 5.03 6.91 -11.80
C TYR A 106 4.87 8.32 -12.39
N ALA A 107 3.73 8.96 -12.11
CA ALA A 107 3.37 10.30 -12.58
C ALA A 107 3.32 10.50 -14.12
N LYS A 108 3.31 9.43 -14.93
CA LYS A 108 3.09 9.53 -16.38
C LYS A 108 1.62 9.37 -16.73
N ARG A 109 1.12 10.27 -17.57
CA ARG A 109 -0.24 10.23 -18.13
C ARG A 109 -0.15 9.90 -19.61
N THR A 110 -0.97 8.95 -20.09
CA THR A 110 -1.27 8.83 -21.52
C THR A 110 -2.35 9.85 -21.90
N PRO A 111 -2.32 10.45 -23.09
CA PRO A 111 -3.30 11.49 -23.50
C PRO A 111 -4.76 11.03 -23.57
N SER A 112 -5.06 9.73 -23.45
CA SER A 112 -6.40 9.17 -23.71
C SER A 112 -7.33 9.04 -22.50
N HIS A 113 -6.95 9.47 -21.30
CA HIS A 113 -7.81 9.43 -20.11
C HIS A 113 -7.90 10.79 -19.42
N SER A 114 -8.70 11.70 -19.99
CA SER A 114 -9.11 12.96 -19.36
C SER A 114 -10.48 12.87 -18.66
N THR A 115 -11.22 11.76 -18.76
CA THR A 115 -12.64 11.73 -18.33
C THR A 115 -12.89 11.28 -16.88
N GLY A 116 -11.87 11.10 -16.04
CA GLY A 116 -12.03 10.63 -14.65
C GLY A 116 -12.04 11.71 -13.56
N CYS A 117 -11.57 12.94 -13.85
CA CYS A 117 -11.26 13.93 -12.82
C CYS A 117 -12.23 15.13 -12.78
N THR A 118 -13.27 15.18 -13.62
CA THR A 118 -14.30 16.23 -13.55
C THR A 118 -15.68 15.58 -13.61
N ARG A 119 -16.30 15.35 -12.45
CA ARG A 119 -17.76 15.25 -12.40
C ARG A 119 -18.31 16.68 -12.37
N PRO A 120 -19.04 17.16 -13.41
CA PRO A 120 -19.99 18.24 -13.20
C PRO A 120 -21.09 17.74 -12.27
N ARG A 121 -21.56 18.64 -11.40
CA ARG A 121 -22.60 18.39 -10.39
C ARG A 121 -23.92 17.95 -11.00
#